data_AF-A0AAX0BJW2-F1
#
_entry.id   AF-A0AAX0BJW2-F1
#
_cell.length_a   1.000
_cell.length_b   1.000
_cell.length_c   1.000
_cell.angle_alpha   90.00
_cell.angle_beta   90.00
_cell.angle_gamma   90.00
#
_symmetry.space_group_name_H-M   'P 1'
#
loop_
_entity.id
_entity.type
_entity.pdbx_description
1 polymer ?
#
loop_
_entity_poly.entity_id
_entity_poly.type
_entity_poly.pdbx_seq_one_letter_code
_entity_poly.pdbx_strand_id
1 'polypeptide(L)'
;MCVISGKMDNMEQAVNDEFKKIVCMITELDELAYATYKPIVEEICARTASESEVEHLLDYMVGMCTSDRMLELFKRICRKYIYLYPEMVTSEIYTYKDMYEEAENDLTCANFAHVNDD
;
A
#
# COMPACT_ATOMS: atom_id res chain seq x y z
N MET A 1 -5.92 48.54 -1.95
CA MET A 1 -6.55 47.27 -1.56
C MET A 1 -5.63 46.09 -1.93
N CYS A 2 -4.49 45.88 -1.25
CA CYS A 2 -3.53 44.82 -1.65
C CYS A 2 -2.96 43.95 -0.52
N VAL A 3 -3.34 44.17 0.74
CA VAL A 3 -2.73 43.44 1.87
C VAL A 3 -3.41 42.10 2.20
N ILE A 4 -4.63 41.88 1.68
CA ILE A 4 -5.40 40.66 1.94
C ILE A 4 -5.08 39.56 0.91
N SER A 5 -4.80 39.92 -0.35
CA SER A 5 -4.41 38.95 -1.40
C SER A 5 -3.14 38.18 -1.04
N GLY A 6 -2.04 38.89 -0.72
CA GLY A 6 -0.76 38.24 -0.39
C GLY A 6 -0.72 37.46 0.93
N LYS A 7 -1.78 37.50 1.74
CA LYS A 7 -1.89 36.75 3.00
C LYS A 7 -2.58 35.40 2.81
N MET A 8 -3.51 35.30 1.85
CA MET A 8 -4.11 34.04 1.41
C MET A 8 -3.10 33.18 0.64
N ASP A 9 -2.33 33.79 -0.27
CA ASP A 9 -1.33 33.11 -1.11
C ASP A 9 -0.20 32.45 -0.27
N ASN A 10 0.17 33.06 0.86
CA ASN A 10 1.22 32.53 1.75
C ASN A 10 0.73 31.35 2.60
N MET A 11 -0.54 31.34 3.01
CA MET A 11 -1.12 30.24 3.78
C MET A 11 -1.35 29.01 2.90
N GLU A 12 -1.82 29.21 1.67
CA GLU A 12 -1.95 28.14 0.67
C GLU A 12 -0.59 27.50 0.33
N GLN A 13 0.44 28.32 0.17
CA GLN A 13 1.80 27.84 -0.08
C GLN A 13 2.35 27.01 1.10
N ALA A 14 2.13 27.45 2.34
CA ALA A 14 2.58 26.71 3.53
C ALA A 14 1.92 25.32 3.65
N VAL A 15 0.60 25.24 3.39
CA VAL A 15 -0.13 23.96 3.40
C VAL A 15 0.37 23.03 2.29
N ASN A 16 0.63 23.55 1.10
CA ASN A 16 1.19 22.76 -0.01
C ASN A 16 2.57 22.19 0.33
N ASP A 17 3.41 22.95 1.02
CA ASP A 17 4.75 22.49 1.39
C ASP A 17 4.71 21.41 2.50
N GLU A 18 3.77 21.51 3.45
CA GLU A 18 3.51 20.42 4.41
C GLU A 18 2.96 19.16 3.71
N PHE A 19 2.04 19.31 2.77
CA PHE A 19 1.52 18.20 1.98
C PHE A 19 2.63 17.49 1.19
N LYS A 20 3.50 18.24 0.51
CA LYS A 20 4.67 17.67 -0.18
C LYS A 20 5.58 16.90 0.77
N LYS A 21 5.78 17.40 1.99
CA LYS A 21 6.61 16.71 2.99
C LYS A 21 5.99 15.35 3.36
N ILE A 22 4.67 15.29 3.55
CA ILE A 22 3.96 14.03 3.82
C ILE A 22 4.11 13.07 2.64
N VAL A 23 3.88 13.53 1.41
CA VAL A 23 4.07 12.72 0.18
C VAL A 23 5.50 12.18 0.07
N CYS A 24 6.50 13.00 0.38
CA CYS A 24 7.91 12.58 0.38
C CYS A 24 8.16 11.47 1.40
N MET A 25 7.67 11.63 2.63
CA MET A 25 7.83 10.61 3.68
C MET A 25 7.14 9.29 3.32
N ILE A 26 5.95 9.34 2.69
CA ILE A 26 5.27 8.13 2.19
C ILE A 26 6.10 7.44 1.11
N THR A 27 6.65 8.21 0.17
CA THR A 27 7.45 7.66 -0.93
C THR A 27 8.75 7.03 -0.41
N GLU A 28 9.41 7.65 0.56
CA GLU A 28 10.61 7.11 1.20
C GLU A 28 10.32 5.80 1.97
N LEU A 29 9.16 5.72 2.62
CA LEU A 29 8.72 4.50 3.31
C LEU A 29 8.41 3.36 2.32
N ASP A 30 7.76 3.65 1.19
CA ASP A 30 7.51 2.66 0.14
C ASP A 30 8.82 2.12 -0.46
N GLU A 31 9.78 3.01 -0.75
CA GLU A 31 11.09 2.57 -1.26
C GLU A 31 11.86 1.75 -0.22
N LEU A 32 11.80 2.12 1.06
CA LEU A 32 12.42 1.34 2.14
C LEU A 32 11.78 -0.05 2.24
N ALA A 33 10.45 -0.13 2.26
CA ALA A 33 9.71 -1.38 2.26
C ALA A 33 10.13 -2.28 1.09
N TYR A 34 10.15 -1.74 -0.13
CA TYR A 34 10.55 -2.49 -1.31
C TYR A 34 12.01 -2.96 -1.24
N ALA A 35 12.93 -2.08 -0.84
CA ALA A 35 14.35 -2.41 -0.73
C ALA A 35 14.61 -3.50 0.32
N THR A 36 13.83 -3.53 1.41
CA THR A 36 13.92 -4.56 2.45
C THR A 36 13.35 -5.90 1.98
N TYR A 37 12.16 -5.91 1.37
CA TYR A 37 11.47 -7.16 1.07
C TYR A 37 11.90 -7.82 -0.23
N LYS A 38 12.33 -7.05 -1.23
CA LYS A 38 12.80 -7.60 -2.51
C LYS A 38 13.84 -8.72 -2.34
N PRO A 39 14.97 -8.53 -1.62
CA PRO A 39 15.96 -9.60 -1.46
C PRO A 39 15.42 -10.81 -0.68
N ILE A 40 14.50 -10.61 0.26
CA ILE A 40 13.86 -11.69 1.03
C ILE A 40 12.99 -12.55 0.10
N VAL A 41 12.18 -11.90 -0.73
CA VAL A 41 11.34 -12.59 -1.72
C VAL A 41 12.19 -13.33 -2.76
N GLU A 42 13.30 -12.73 -3.20
CA GLU A 42 14.23 -13.38 -4.13
C GLU A 42 14.87 -14.63 -3.52
N GLU A 43 15.28 -14.55 -2.25
CA GLU A 43 15.86 -15.67 -1.49
C GLU A 43 14.86 -16.81 -1.32
N ILE A 44 13.67 -16.53 -0.79
CA ILE A 44 12.66 -17.56 -0.54
C ILE A 44 12.18 -18.22 -1.84
N CYS A 45 12.11 -17.47 -2.94
CA CYS A 45 11.71 -18.02 -4.24
C CYS A 45 12.81 -18.85 -4.91
N ALA A 46 14.08 -18.65 -4.55
CA ALA A 46 15.23 -19.37 -5.08
C ALA A 46 15.37 -20.79 -4.49
N ARG A 47 14.72 -21.07 -3.36
CA ARG A 47 14.70 -22.38 -2.72
C ARG A 47 13.28 -22.93 -2.57
N THR A 48 13.17 -24.06 -1.89
CA THR A 48 11.91 -24.62 -1.42
C THR A 48 11.83 -24.39 0.09
N ALA A 49 11.11 -23.34 0.49
CA ALA A 49 10.83 -23.00 1.89
C ALA A 49 9.72 -23.88 2.46
N SER A 50 9.60 -23.92 3.79
CA SER A 50 8.49 -24.60 4.46
C SER A 50 7.20 -23.78 4.37
N GLU A 51 6.06 -24.43 4.58
CA GLU A 51 4.74 -23.77 4.56
C GLU A 51 4.67 -22.59 5.55
N SER A 52 5.03 -22.83 6.81
CA SER A 52 5.02 -21.79 7.86
C SER A 52 5.96 -20.62 7.56
N GLU A 53 7.09 -20.86 6.90
CA GLU A 53 8.00 -19.77 6.52
C GLU A 53 7.40 -18.89 5.42
N VAL A 54 6.70 -19.50 4.46
CA VAL A 54 5.99 -18.78 3.40
C VAL A 54 4.79 -18.02 3.94
N GLU A 55 3.98 -18.67 4.79
CA GLU A 55 2.82 -18.08 5.47
C GLU A 55 3.23 -16.83 6.26
N HIS A 56 4.24 -16.96 7.13
CA HIS A 56 4.72 -15.82 7.90
C HIS A 56 5.20 -14.67 7.01
N LEU A 57 5.89 -14.96 5.90
CA LEU A 57 6.32 -13.90 4.99
C LEU A 57 5.14 -13.19 4.32
N LEU A 58 4.12 -13.95 3.88
CA LEU A 58 2.90 -13.38 3.28
C LEU A 58 2.13 -12.51 4.30
N ASP A 59 1.95 -13.00 5.53
CA ASP A 59 1.35 -12.26 6.66
C ASP A 59 2.05 -10.92 6.93
N TYR A 60 3.38 -10.92 6.96
CA TYR A 60 4.14 -9.69 7.21
C TYR A 60 4.03 -8.69 6.06
N MET A 61 3.90 -9.17 4.82
CA MET A 61 3.91 -8.32 3.63
C MET A 61 2.54 -7.79 3.23
N VAL A 62 1.45 -8.48 3.59
CA VAL A 62 0.09 -8.16 3.10
C VAL A 62 -0.31 -6.71 3.42
N GLY A 63 0.04 -6.22 4.61
CA GLY A 63 -0.23 -4.84 5.05
C GLY A 63 0.58 -3.76 4.31
N MET A 64 1.65 -4.14 3.60
CA MET A 64 2.47 -3.22 2.82
C MET A 64 2.22 -3.29 1.32
N CYS A 65 1.24 -4.08 0.87
CA CYS A 65 0.86 -4.19 -0.55
C CYS A 65 0.03 -2.98 -1.04
N THR A 66 0.40 -1.78 -0.59
CA THR A 66 -0.22 -0.50 -0.97
C THR A 66 0.30 0.03 -2.30
N SER A 67 1.50 -0.38 -2.72
CA SER A 67 2.07 -0.08 -4.03
C SER A 67 2.11 -1.32 -4.94
N ASP A 68 1.99 -1.09 -6.24
CA ASP A 68 2.05 -2.15 -7.26
C ASP A 68 3.33 -2.99 -7.15
N ARG A 69 4.44 -2.36 -6.77
CA ARG A 69 5.75 -3.01 -6.63
C ARG A 69 5.77 -3.98 -5.45
N MET A 70 5.20 -3.60 -4.30
CA MET A 70 5.07 -4.49 -3.15
C MET A 70 4.09 -5.63 -3.44
N LEU A 71 2.97 -5.32 -4.09
CA LEU A 71 1.99 -6.34 -4.50
C LEU A 71 2.58 -7.36 -5.49
N GLU A 72 3.46 -6.95 -6.40
CA GLU A 72 4.14 -7.89 -7.29
C GLU A 72 5.08 -8.84 -6.55
N LEU A 73 5.73 -8.39 -5.48
CA LEU A 73 6.53 -9.28 -4.62
C LEU A 73 5.65 -10.32 -3.92
N PHE A 74 4.52 -9.90 -3.35
CA PHE A 74 3.52 -10.80 -2.75
C PHE A 74 3.04 -11.85 -3.78
N LYS A 75 2.55 -11.39 -4.95
CA LYS A 75 2.09 -12.28 -6.03
C LYS A 75 3.17 -13.25 -6.51
N ARG A 76 4.44 -12.84 -6.50
CA ARG A 76 5.57 -13.71 -6.88
C ARG A 76 5.72 -14.89 -5.92
N ILE A 77 5.58 -14.66 -4.61
CA ILE A 77 5.58 -15.73 -3.61
C ILE A 77 4.38 -16.67 -3.84
N CYS A 78 3.17 -16.12 -3.99
CA CYS A 78 1.98 -16.93 -4.25
C CYS A 78 2.15 -17.82 -5.48
N ARG A 79 2.60 -17.26 -6.62
CA ARG A 79 2.84 -18.03 -7.86
C ARG A 79 3.87 -19.14 -7.68
N LYS A 80 4.90 -18.92 -6.86
CA LYS A 80 5.95 -19.91 -6.57
C LYS A 80 5.41 -21.07 -5.74
N TYR A 81 4.56 -20.80 -4.75
CA TYR A 81 4.18 -21.76 -3.71
C TYR A 81 2.76 -22.32 -3.83
N ILE A 82 1.90 -21.79 -4.71
CA ILE A 82 0.50 -22.23 -4.86
C ILE A 82 0.36 -23.75 -5.13
N TYR A 83 1.32 -24.35 -5.83
CA TYR A 83 1.28 -25.80 -6.11
C TYR A 83 1.84 -26.67 -4.98
N LEU A 84 2.59 -26.09 -4.06
CA LEU A 84 3.12 -26.79 -2.88
C LEU A 84 2.15 -26.68 -1.70
N TYR A 85 1.59 -25.48 -1.49
CA TYR A 85 0.73 -25.15 -0.35
C TYR A 85 -0.57 -24.48 -0.83
N PRO A 86 -1.43 -25.19 -1.59
CA PRO A 86 -2.58 -24.60 -2.25
C PRO A 86 -3.59 -24.00 -1.27
N GLU A 87 -3.84 -24.65 -0.13
CA GLU A 87 -4.81 -24.18 0.87
C GLU A 87 -4.32 -22.89 1.54
N MET A 88 -3.10 -22.90 2.11
CA MET A 88 -2.50 -21.73 2.76
C MET A 88 -2.37 -20.54 1.79
N VAL A 89 -1.79 -20.73 0.61
CA VAL A 89 -1.59 -19.62 -0.35
C VAL A 89 -2.93 -19.06 -0.83
N THR A 90 -3.95 -19.91 -1.01
CA THR A 90 -5.29 -19.44 -1.36
C THR A 90 -5.91 -18.63 -0.23
N SER A 91 -5.73 -19.05 1.03
CA SER A 91 -6.16 -18.29 2.21
C SER A 91 -5.55 -16.90 2.22
N GLU A 92 -4.23 -16.79 2.01
CA GLU A 92 -3.52 -15.50 1.96
C GLU A 92 -4.02 -14.59 0.82
N ILE A 93 -4.35 -15.15 -0.34
CA ILE A 93 -4.95 -14.39 -1.45
C ILE A 93 -6.33 -13.84 -1.06
N TYR A 94 -7.14 -14.63 -0.35
CA TYR A 94 -8.45 -14.18 0.13
C TYR A 94 -8.31 -13.12 1.24
N THR A 95 -7.36 -13.27 2.17
CA THR A 95 -7.05 -12.24 3.18
C THR A 95 -6.71 -10.92 2.52
N TYR A 96 -5.83 -10.92 1.52
CA TYR A 96 -5.52 -9.72 0.74
C TYR A 96 -6.76 -9.16 0.04
N LYS A 97 -7.57 -10.02 -0.59
CA LYS A 97 -8.78 -9.60 -1.29
C LYS A 97 -9.78 -8.93 -0.35
N ASP A 98 -10.05 -9.54 0.80
CA ASP A 98 -11.01 -9.02 1.79
C ASP A 98 -10.57 -7.65 2.33
N MET A 99 -9.27 -7.47 2.60
CA MET A 99 -8.71 -6.19 3.05
C MET A 99 -8.92 -5.03 2.05
N TYR A 100 -9.01 -5.31 0.76
CA TYR A 100 -9.06 -4.26 -0.28
C TYR A 100 -10.40 -4.19 -1.04
N GLU A 101 -11.23 -5.23 -1.02
CA GLU A 101 -12.61 -5.18 -1.53
C GLU A 101 -13.61 -4.61 -0.51
N GLU A 102 -13.37 -4.74 0.79
CA GLU A 102 -14.18 -4.07 1.82
C GLU A 102 -14.00 -2.54 1.79
N ALA A 103 -12.81 -2.06 1.41
CA ALA A 103 -12.51 -0.63 1.30
C ALA A 103 -13.27 0.09 0.17
N GLU A 104 -13.73 -0.63 -0.86
CA GLU A 104 -14.53 -0.06 -1.96
C GLU A 104 -15.99 0.21 -1.55
N ASN A 105 -16.50 -0.51 -0.54
CA ASN A 105 -17.84 -0.32 0.01
C ASN A 105 -17.92 0.80 1.08
N ASP A 106 -16.80 1.11 1.72
CA ASP A 106 -16.69 2.17 2.75
C ASP A 106 -16.42 3.58 2.19
N LEU A 107 -16.13 3.72 0.88
CA LEU A 107 -15.98 5.02 0.21
C LEU A 107 -17.29 5.84 0.15
N THR A 108 -18.41 5.32 0.67
CA THR A 108 -19.67 6.06 0.84
C THR A 108 -19.56 7.24 1.82
N CYS A 109 -18.47 7.33 2.60
CA CYS A 109 -18.16 8.49 3.43
C CYS A 109 -17.47 9.65 2.67
N ALA A 110 -17.08 9.47 1.41
CA ALA A 110 -16.41 10.49 0.59
C ALA A 110 -17.37 11.39 -0.22
N ASN A 111 -18.67 11.38 0.07
CA ASN A 111 -19.59 12.41 -0.41
C ASN A 111 -19.41 13.69 0.41
N PHE A 112 -18.26 14.36 0.27
CA PHE A 112 -18.19 15.78 0.58
C PHE A 112 -19.16 16.47 -0.37
N ALA A 113 -20.24 16.98 0.23
CA ALA A 113 -21.36 17.59 -0.42
C ALA A 113 -20.94 18.51 -1.57
N HIS A 114 -21.53 18.28 -2.73
CA HIS A 114 -21.82 19.36 -3.67
C HIS A 114 -22.49 20.50 -2.88
N VAL A 115 -21.72 21.52 -2.50
CA VAL A 115 -22.29 22.82 -2.19
C VAL A 115 -22.75 23.37 -3.53
N ASN A 116 -24.04 23.20 -3.81
CA ASN A 116 -24.68 23.96 -4.87
C ASN A 116 -24.70 25.41 -4.40
N ASP A 117 -23.95 26.28 -5.09
CA ASP A 117 -24.10 27.73 -5.00
C ASP A 117 -25.46 28.10 -5.63
N ASP A 118 -26.39 28.59 -4.80
CA ASP A 118 -27.52 29.43 -5.18
C ASP A 118 -27.38 30.80 -4.50
#